data_AF-A0A2T5H1P2-F1
#
_entry.id   AF-A0A2T5H1P2-F1
#
_cell.length_a   1.000
_cell.length_b   1.000
_cell.length_c   1.000
_cell.angle_alpha   90.00
_cell.angle_beta   90.00
_cell.angle_gamma   90.00
#
_symmetry.space_group_name_H-M   'P 1'
#
loop_
_entity.id
_entity.type
_entity.pdbx_description
1 polymer ?
#
loop_
_entity_poly.entity_id
_entity_poly.type
_entity_poly.pdbx_seq_one_letter_code
_entity_poly.pdbx_strand_id
1 'polypeptide(L)'
;MPRASTPDVFTRRQAAQNAAFLASLRRTGNAREAARALGYNRSTFTKRRAVHPAFAARWDAALAFASAALNLPSRPREGSGEGSAPNTTVSNKSPTTTRTANGRLQLRRPTANRLDHAAEQAFLSALSATANIRLSAAAAGFSHSAFYARRKASPAFAREMRLALAAGYETVESALIAGSLSGSHDHDEWRHNDPPSIPPMTADQALQLLHLHARTVHLQQEPPHIKRRRGESSEAHSYRLSAMYEARQALDREAFDIAEAARRERGEPTLMNPDPPRLPALDQVTGWSRADPTKVAHDPDVALFGGWRLKDWEG
;
A
#
# COMPACT_ATOMS: atom_id res chain seq x y z
N MET A 1 -52.05 -17.32 23.91
CA MET A 1 -52.95 -16.15 24.04
C MET A 1 -52.31 -14.96 23.32
N PRO A 2 -52.82 -14.51 22.16
CA PRO A 2 -52.33 -13.28 21.54
C PRO A 2 -52.74 -12.09 22.42
N ARG A 3 -51.77 -11.30 22.86
CA ARG A 3 -52.04 -10.04 23.60
C ARG A 3 -52.83 -9.12 22.68
N ALA A 4 -53.91 -8.55 23.19
CA ALA A 4 -54.69 -7.52 22.51
C ALA A 4 -53.74 -6.42 22.00
N SER A 5 -53.81 -6.14 20.69
CA SER A 5 -53.02 -5.09 20.04
C SER A 5 -53.46 -3.74 20.59
N THR A 6 -52.78 -3.26 21.63
CA THR A 6 -52.95 -1.89 22.11
C THR A 6 -52.71 -0.96 20.92
N PRO A 7 -53.65 -0.07 20.58
CA PRO A 7 -53.40 0.88 19.50
C PRO A 7 -52.13 1.67 19.84
N ASP A 8 -51.21 1.75 18.89
CA ASP A 8 -49.96 2.51 18.99
C ASP A 8 -50.27 4.02 19.07
N VAL A 9 -50.69 4.48 20.25
CA VAL A 9 -51.00 5.90 20.46
C VAL A 9 -49.70 6.66 20.69
N PHE A 10 -49.09 7.10 19.61
CA PHE A 10 -48.05 8.13 19.66
C PHE A 10 -48.70 9.52 19.82
N THR A 11 -48.07 10.39 20.59
CA THR A 11 -48.48 11.81 20.58
C THR A 11 -48.27 12.39 19.17
N ARG A 12 -49.03 13.42 18.78
CA ARG A 12 -48.92 14.06 17.45
C ARG A 12 -47.48 14.42 17.08
N ARG A 13 -46.71 14.91 18.07
CA ARG A 13 -45.28 15.22 17.92
C ARG A 13 -44.44 13.96 17.67
N GLN A 14 -44.68 12.87 18.41
CA GLN A 14 -43.97 11.61 18.22
C GLN A 14 -44.32 10.96 16.87
N ALA A 15 -45.57 11.05 16.43
CA ALA A 15 -46.00 10.57 15.13
C ALA A 15 -45.28 11.31 13.98
N ALA A 16 -45.17 12.64 14.07
CA ALA A 16 -44.42 13.44 13.11
C ALA A 16 -42.92 13.09 13.10
N GLN A 17 -42.30 12.91 14.28
CA GLN A 17 -40.91 12.45 14.40
C GLN A 17 -40.70 11.07 13.76
N ASN A 18 -41.61 10.13 14.02
CA ASN A 18 -41.57 8.78 13.47
C ASN A 18 -41.71 8.81 11.94
N ALA A 19 -42.61 9.64 11.40
CA ALA A 19 -42.79 9.80 9.97
C ALA A 19 -41.52 10.37 9.29
N ALA A 20 -40.93 11.44 9.85
CA ALA A 20 -39.68 12.02 9.35
C ALA A 20 -38.52 11.01 9.41
N PHE A 21 -38.44 10.23 10.50
CA PHE A 21 -37.43 9.17 10.66
C PHE A 21 -37.59 8.08 9.61
N LEU A 22 -38.80 7.57 9.39
CA LEU A 22 -39.08 6.54 8.39
C LEU A 22 -38.80 7.03 6.96
N ALA A 23 -39.10 8.29 6.66
CA ALA A 23 -38.77 8.90 5.37
C ALA A 23 -37.25 8.99 5.14
N SER A 24 -36.48 9.36 6.18
CA SER A 24 -35.02 9.38 6.12
C SER A 24 -34.42 7.96 6.01
N LEU A 25 -34.99 7.00 6.74
CA LEU A 25 -34.60 5.59 6.69
C LEU A 25 -34.85 4.97 5.32
N ARG A 26 -35.98 5.31 4.67
CA ARG A 26 -36.31 4.84 3.32
C ARG A 26 -35.33 5.34 2.26
N ARG A 27 -34.72 6.51 2.46
CA ARG A 27 -33.69 7.05 1.54
C ARG A 27 -32.31 6.44 1.77
N THR A 28 -31.93 6.23 3.02
CA THR A 28 -30.55 5.88 3.39
C THR A 28 -30.34 4.40 3.68
N GLY A 29 -31.37 3.67 4.10
CA GLY A 29 -31.26 2.30 4.63
C GLY A 29 -30.48 2.21 5.96
N ASN A 30 -30.04 3.33 6.53
CA ASN A 30 -29.18 3.40 7.70
C ASN A 30 -29.87 4.13 8.85
N ALA A 31 -30.35 3.37 9.83
CA ALA A 31 -31.08 3.90 10.98
C ALA A 31 -30.28 4.87 11.85
N ARG A 32 -28.97 4.70 11.95
CA ARG A 32 -28.12 5.61 12.74
C ARG A 32 -27.99 6.96 12.05
N GLU A 33 -27.87 6.96 10.74
CA GLU A 33 -27.80 8.16 9.92
C GLU A 33 -29.14 8.87 9.83
N ALA A 34 -30.24 8.11 9.67
CA ALA A 34 -31.60 8.65 9.70
C ALA A 34 -31.94 9.35 11.03
N ALA A 35 -31.52 8.77 12.16
CA ALA A 35 -31.71 9.40 13.48
C ALA A 35 -30.83 10.64 13.66
N ARG A 36 -29.55 10.57 13.24
CA ARG A 36 -28.62 11.69 13.31
C ARG A 36 -29.07 12.88 12.46
N ALA A 37 -29.61 12.65 11.27
CA ALA A 37 -30.14 13.70 10.40
C ALA A 37 -31.29 14.49 11.05
N LEU A 38 -31.97 13.90 12.02
CA LEU A 38 -33.05 14.53 12.79
C LEU A 38 -32.60 15.03 14.17
N GLY A 39 -31.29 14.93 14.49
CA GLY A 39 -30.75 15.34 15.80
C GLY A 39 -31.09 14.40 16.95
N TYR A 40 -31.52 13.16 16.69
CA TYR A 40 -31.92 12.20 17.72
C TYR A 40 -30.94 11.03 17.85
N ASN A 41 -30.89 10.43 19.05
CA ASN A 41 -30.20 9.17 19.26
C ASN A 41 -31.01 8.01 18.65
N ARG A 42 -30.34 7.07 17.96
CA ARG A 42 -30.94 5.85 17.39
C ARG A 42 -31.72 5.05 18.44
N SER A 43 -31.24 5.05 19.69
CA SER A 43 -31.86 4.30 20.80
C SER A 43 -33.33 4.69 21.00
N THR A 44 -33.69 5.96 20.79
CA THR A 44 -35.07 6.46 20.91
C THR A 44 -36.02 5.70 19.99
N PHE A 45 -35.65 5.54 18.72
CA PHE A 45 -36.51 4.85 17.76
C PHE A 45 -36.40 3.31 17.87
N THR A 46 -35.27 2.80 18.37
CA THR A 46 -35.14 1.35 18.65
C THR A 46 -36.05 0.93 19.80
N LYS A 47 -36.14 1.75 20.87
CA LYS A 47 -37.10 1.52 21.98
C LYS A 47 -38.54 1.57 21.47
N ARG A 48 -38.88 2.57 20.63
CA ARG A 48 -40.22 2.65 20.01
C ARG A 48 -40.52 1.40 19.18
N ARG A 49 -39.57 0.92 18.38
CA ARG A 49 -39.72 -0.32 17.59
C ARG A 49 -40.02 -1.55 18.46
N ALA A 50 -39.40 -1.66 19.64
CA ALA A 50 -39.63 -2.80 20.53
C ALA A 50 -41.02 -2.80 21.18
N VAL A 51 -41.57 -1.60 21.45
CA VAL A 51 -42.87 -1.45 22.13
C VAL A 51 -44.04 -1.43 21.15
N HIS A 52 -43.83 -0.90 19.95
CA HIS A 52 -44.89 -0.52 19.02
C HIS A 52 -44.84 -1.35 17.72
N PRO A 53 -45.69 -2.39 17.57
CA PRO A 53 -45.61 -3.33 16.47
C PRO A 53 -45.94 -2.70 15.10
N ALA A 54 -46.86 -1.72 15.05
CA ALA A 54 -47.18 -1.05 13.78
C ALA A 54 -46.01 -0.17 13.31
N PHE A 55 -45.29 0.47 14.24
CA PHE A 55 -44.06 1.19 13.92
C PHE A 55 -42.95 0.23 13.46
N ALA A 56 -42.84 -0.96 14.06
CA ALA A 56 -41.89 -1.98 13.63
C ALA A 56 -42.15 -2.44 12.19
N ALA A 57 -43.41 -2.73 11.83
CA ALA A 57 -43.79 -3.10 10.47
C ALA A 57 -43.44 -2.01 9.46
N ARG A 58 -43.72 -0.74 9.77
CA ARG A 58 -43.38 0.41 8.92
C ARG A 58 -41.87 0.61 8.78
N TRP A 59 -41.10 0.32 9.82
CA TRP A 59 -39.64 0.34 9.79
C TRP A 59 -39.08 -0.71 8.84
N ASP A 60 -39.57 -1.95 8.94
CA ASP A 60 -39.11 -3.05 8.09
C ASP A 60 -39.49 -2.82 6.62
N ALA A 61 -40.68 -2.28 6.36
CA ALA A 61 -41.07 -1.81 5.04
C ALA A 61 -40.12 -0.71 4.51
N ALA A 62 -39.78 0.29 5.32
CA ALA A 62 -38.84 1.35 4.92
C ALA A 62 -37.45 0.81 4.57
N LEU A 63 -36.95 -0.19 5.32
CA LEU A 63 -35.69 -0.87 5.00
C LEU A 63 -35.77 -1.66 3.69
N ALA A 64 -36.88 -2.35 3.44
CA ALA A 64 -37.10 -3.07 2.18
C ALA A 64 -37.08 -2.10 0.98
N PHE A 65 -37.81 -0.99 1.07
CA PHE A 65 -37.81 0.04 0.03
C PHE A 65 -36.42 0.65 -0.20
N ALA A 66 -35.68 0.96 0.88
CA ALA A 66 -34.32 1.49 0.76
C ALA A 66 -33.39 0.48 0.06
N SER A 67 -33.47 -0.79 0.44
CA SER A 67 -32.66 -1.85 -0.18
C SER A 67 -32.97 -2.04 -1.66
N ALA A 68 -34.25 -1.97 -2.04
CA ALA A 68 -34.67 -2.05 -3.45
C ALA A 68 -34.18 -0.83 -4.24
N ALA A 69 -34.37 0.39 -3.70
CA ALA A 69 -33.92 1.62 -4.35
C ALA A 69 -32.40 1.67 -4.56
N LEU A 70 -31.61 1.18 -3.60
CA LEU A 70 -30.15 1.14 -3.69
C LEU A 70 -29.63 0.01 -4.60
N ASN A 71 -30.43 -1.03 -4.87
CA ASN A 71 -30.09 -2.12 -5.79
C ASN A 71 -30.35 -1.76 -7.26
N LEU A 72 -31.14 -0.72 -7.53
CA LEU A 72 -31.38 -0.28 -8.90
C LEU A 72 -30.09 0.27 -9.51
N PRO A 73 -29.72 -0.11 -10.75
CA PRO A 73 -28.58 0.46 -11.43
C PRO A 73 -28.80 1.97 -11.59
N SER A 74 -27.81 2.77 -11.16
CA SER A 74 -27.84 4.23 -11.29
C SER A 74 -28.05 4.59 -12.77
N ARG A 75 -29.18 5.22 -13.11
CA ARG A 75 -29.31 5.91 -14.40
C ARG A 75 -28.25 7.01 -14.45
N PRO A 76 -27.47 7.13 -15.55
CA PRO A 76 -26.62 8.30 -15.74
C PRO A 76 -27.51 9.54 -15.72
N ARG A 77 -27.21 10.46 -14.81
CA ARG A 77 -27.89 11.73 -14.68
C ARG A 77 -27.34 12.65 -15.77
N GLU A 78 -28.09 12.83 -16.84
CA GLU A 78 -27.84 13.86 -17.85
C GLU A 78 -27.98 15.25 -17.22
N GLY A 79 -27.01 16.12 -17.52
CA GLY A 79 -27.16 17.57 -17.60
C GLY A 79 -27.32 18.36 -16.29
N SER A 80 -26.24 19.04 -15.89
CA SER A 80 -26.26 20.50 -15.64
C SER A 80 -24.85 20.94 -15.23
N GLY A 81 -24.21 21.71 -16.11
CA GLY A 81 -22.95 22.40 -15.83
C GLY A 81 -23.14 23.63 -14.94
N GLU A 82 -22.07 24.40 -14.90
CA GLU A 82 -21.87 25.69 -14.22
C GLU A 82 -21.44 25.65 -12.74
N GLY A 83 -20.41 26.45 -12.48
CA GLY A 83 -19.40 26.20 -11.46
C GLY A 83 -19.64 26.83 -10.09
N SER A 84 -18.72 26.51 -9.18
CA SER A 84 -18.47 27.33 -8.00
C SER A 84 -17.06 27.12 -7.46
N ALA A 85 -16.51 28.25 -7.01
CA ALA A 85 -15.13 28.59 -6.69
C ALA A 85 -14.46 27.73 -5.59
N PRO A 86 -13.13 27.88 -5.39
CA PRO A 86 -12.37 27.09 -4.43
C PRO A 86 -12.41 27.75 -3.05
N ASN A 87 -13.13 27.18 -2.08
CA ASN A 87 -12.60 27.04 -0.73
C ASN A 87 -13.47 26.19 0.20
N THR A 88 -12.77 25.49 1.10
CA THR A 88 -13.18 24.85 2.35
C THR A 88 -13.14 23.33 2.31
N THR A 89 -12.07 22.83 2.93
CA THR A 89 -11.72 21.46 3.32
C THR A 89 -12.76 20.84 4.26
N VAL A 90 -13.97 20.60 3.75
CA VAL A 90 -14.88 19.59 4.30
C VAL A 90 -15.01 18.53 3.23
N SER A 91 -14.44 17.36 3.52
CA SER A 91 -14.47 16.15 2.70
C SER A 91 -15.88 15.88 2.15
N ASN A 92 -16.20 16.45 0.98
CA ASN A 92 -17.40 16.20 0.19
C ASN A 92 -17.23 14.86 -0.53
N LYS A 93 -16.91 13.81 0.23
CA LYS A 93 -16.91 12.46 -0.30
C LYS A 93 -18.37 12.00 -0.35
N SER A 94 -18.88 11.88 -1.57
CA SER A 94 -20.22 11.38 -1.88
C SER A 94 -20.51 10.12 -1.06
N PRO A 95 -21.71 10.02 -0.47
CA PRO A 95 -22.05 8.89 0.37
C PRO A 95 -21.92 7.58 -0.42
N THR A 96 -21.26 6.57 0.17
CA THR A 96 -20.95 5.30 -0.49
C THR A 96 -21.99 4.25 -0.10
N THR A 97 -22.49 3.50 -1.08
CA THR A 97 -23.37 2.34 -0.83
C THR A 97 -22.54 1.16 -0.32
N THR A 98 -22.90 0.61 0.83
CA THR A 98 -22.19 -0.50 1.50
C THR A 98 -23.15 -1.66 1.78
N ARG A 99 -22.70 -2.91 1.59
CA ARG A 99 -23.45 -4.11 1.99
C ARG A 99 -23.21 -4.42 3.47
N THR A 100 -24.29 -4.69 4.19
CA THR A 100 -24.23 -5.24 5.56
C THR A 100 -24.01 -6.75 5.52
N ALA A 101 -23.58 -7.35 6.64
CA ALA A 101 -23.41 -8.80 6.77
C ALA A 101 -24.69 -9.59 6.41
N ASN A 102 -25.87 -8.98 6.62
CA ASN A 102 -27.17 -9.56 6.30
C ASN A 102 -27.62 -9.28 4.85
N GLY A 103 -26.69 -8.92 3.95
CA GLY A 103 -26.94 -8.69 2.52
C GLY A 103 -27.65 -7.38 2.15
N ARG A 104 -28.14 -6.59 3.12
CA ARG A 104 -28.85 -5.33 2.86
C ARG A 104 -27.89 -4.20 2.49
N LEU A 105 -28.24 -3.41 1.46
CA LEU A 105 -27.53 -2.21 1.07
C LEU A 105 -27.88 -1.03 1.99
N GLN A 106 -26.85 -0.25 2.34
CA GLN A 106 -26.96 0.98 3.14
C GLN A 106 -26.13 2.08 2.51
N LEU A 107 -26.72 3.26 2.41
CA LEU A 107 -25.96 4.47 2.16
C LEU A 107 -25.21 4.83 3.45
N ARG A 108 -23.89 5.02 3.35
CA ARG A 108 -23.05 5.45 4.47
C ARG A 108 -22.19 6.63 4.05
N ARG A 109 -22.18 7.67 4.88
CA ARG A 109 -21.12 8.67 4.79
C ARG A 109 -19.76 7.99 5.09
N PRO A 110 -18.73 8.21 4.26
CA PRO A 110 -17.39 7.72 4.57
C PRO A 110 -16.95 8.28 5.92
N THR A 111 -16.25 7.47 6.70
CA THR A 111 -15.71 7.90 7.99
C THR A 111 -14.72 9.03 7.74
N ALA A 112 -14.89 10.16 8.45
CA ALA A 112 -14.08 11.37 8.26
C ALA A 112 -12.57 11.10 8.33
N ASN A 113 -12.16 10.09 9.11
CA ASN A 113 -10.76 9.75 9.35
C ASN A 113 -10.28 8.49 8.59
N ARG A 114 -10.90 8.18 7.44
CA ARG A 114 -10.41 7.08 6.59
C ARG A 114 -9.18 7.57 5.83
N LEU A 115 -8.05 6.89 6.03
CA LEU A 115 -6.86 7.07 5.21
C LEU A 115 -7.24 6.87 3.73
N ASP A 116 -7.03 7.89 2.93
CA ASP A 116 -7.26 7.86 1.50
C ASP A 116 -5.93 7.89 0.74
N HIS A 117 -6.02 7.72 -0.58
CA HIS A 117 -4.84 7.66 -1.43
C HIS A 117 -4.06 9.00 -1.43
N ALA A 118 -4.74 10.13 -1.24
CA ALA A 118 -4.09 11.43 -1.16
C ALA A 118 -3.24 11.52 0.12
N ALA A 119 -3.76 11.06 1.25
CA ALA A 119 -3.01 10.98 2.50
C ALA A 119 -1.85 9.99 2.43
N GLU A 120 -2.04 8.84 1.75
CA GLU A 120 -0.96 7.87 1.50
C GLU A 120 0.16 8.50 0.66
N GLN A 121 -0.17 9.23 -0.40
CA GLN A 121 0.82 9.89 -1.26
C GLN A 121 1.55 11.01 -0.52
N ALA A 122 0.84 11.87 0.21
CA ALA A 122 1.43 12.94 1.00
C ALA A 122 2.40 12.39 2.06
N PHE A 123 2.02 11.28 2.71
CA PHE A 123 2.88 10.57 3.64
C PHE A 123 4.14 10.02 2.97
N LEU A 124 4.00 9.29 1.85
CA LEU A 124 5.14 8.68 1.16
C LEU A 124 6.11 9.73 0.61
N SER A 125 5.60 10.85 0.08
CA SER A 125 6.41 11.97 -0.39
C SER A 125 7.18 12.65 0.75
N ALA A 126 6.55 12.87 1.90
CA ALA A 126 7.24 13.41 3.06
C ALA A 126 8.25 12.40 3.66
N LEU A 127 7.97 11.10 3.56
CA LEU A 127 8.84 10.04 4.07
C LEU A 127 10.09 9.90 3.21
N SER A 128 9.97 10.00 1.88
CA SER A 128 11.10 9.98 0.95
C SER A 128 12.01 11.20 1.05
N ALA A 129 11.54 12.29 1.66
CA ALA A 129 12.36 13.48 1.89
C ALA A 129 13.04 13.50 3.27
N THR A 130 12.47 12.82 4.28
CA THR A 130 12.88 13.03 5.69
C THR A 130 13.25 11.77 6.45
N ALA A 131 12.90 10.58 5.95
CA ALA A 131 12.99 9.30 6.65
C ALA A 131 12.34 9.26 8.06
N ASN A 132 11.55 10.28 8.44
CA ASN A 132 10.98 10.42 9.78
C ASN A 132 9.48 10.15 9.78
N ILE A 133 9.10 8.94 10.17
CA ILE A 133 7.70 8.46 10.16
C ILE A 133 6.75 9.39 10.93
N ARG A 134 7.16 9.96 12.07
CA ARG A 134 6.28 10.82 12.87
C ARG A 134 6.03 12.16 12.17
N LEU A 135 7.08 12.72 11.58
CA LEU A 135 7.01 13.97 10.81
C LEU A 135 6.19 13.78 9.54
N SER A 136 6.42 12.71 8.78
CA SER A 136 5.67 12.40 7.56
C SER A 136 4.19 12.14 7.84
N ALA A 137 3.87 11.47 8.95
CA ALA A 137 2.49 11.26 9.36
C ALA A 137 1.78 12.56 9.72
N ALA A 138 2.48 13.47 10.42
CA ALA A 138 1.97 14.80 10.73
C ALA A 138 1.73 15.62 9.45
N ALA A 139 2.64 15.55 8.47
CA ALA A 139 2.48 16.20 7.17
C ALA A 139 1.24 15.71 6.40
N ALA A 140 0.90 14.42 6.53
CA ALA A 140 -0.32 13.86 5.95
C ALA A 140 -1.59 14.12 6.79
N GLY A 141 -1.47 14.67 8.01
CA GLY A 141 -2.59 14.95 8.90
C GLY A 141 -3.15 13.72 9.65
N PHE A 142 -2.38 12.63 9.76
CA PHE A 142 -2.80 11.40 10.43
C PHE A 142 -1.84 10.96 11.53
N SER A 143 -2.29 10.09 12.42
CA SER A 143 -1.40 9.46 13.41
C SER A 143 -0.48 8.44 12.72
N HIS A 144 0.77 8.35 13.17
CA HIS A 144 1.73 7.34 12.68
C HIS A 144 1.19 5.90 12.80
N SER A 145 0.36 5.63 13.81
CA SER A 145 -0.31 4.34 14.00
C SER A 145 -1.24 3.95 12.85
N ALA A 146 -1.89 4.92 12.19
CA ALA A 146 -2.75 4.66 11.04
C ALA A 146 -1.95 4.12 9.85
N PHE A 147 -0.74 4.66 9.61
CA PHE A 147 0.15 4.18 8.55
C PHE A 147 0.75 2.80 8.85
N TYR A 148 1.05 2.49 10.12
CA TYR A 148 1.42 1.13 10.49
C TYR A 148 0.29 0.12 10.28
N ALA A 149 -0.95 0.49 10.62
CA ALA A 149 -2.11 -0.34 10.34
C ALA A 149 -2.31 -0.53 8.83
N ARG A 150 -2.12 0.54 8.04
CA ARG A 150 -2.17 0.48 6.57
C ARG A 150 -1.09 -0.42 5.98
N ARG A 151 0.15 -0.31 6.46
CA ARG A 151 1.28 -1.18 6.08
C ARG A 151 0.98 -2.65 6.33
N LYS A 152 0.34 -2.97 7.46
CA LYS A 152 -0.04 -4.36 7.78
C LYS A 152 -1.17 -4.88 6.88
N ALA A 153 -2.08 -4.00 6.47
CA ALA A 153 -3.24 -4.36 5.66
C ALA A 153 -2.96 -4.41 4.14
N SER A 154 -1.98 -3.67 3.65
CA SER A 154 -1.69 -3.53 2.22
C SER A 154 -0.22 -3.84 1.93
N PRO A 155 0.11 -4.97 1.27
CA PRO A 155 1.48 -5.31 0.92
C PRO A 155 2.07 -4.32 -0.09
N ALA A 156 1.26 -3.80 -1.03
CA ALA A 156 1.69 -2.77 -1.96
C ALA A 156 2.14 -1.49 -1.23
N PHE A 157 1.34 -1.01 -0.27
CA PHE A 157 1.74 0.16 0.52
C PHE A 157 2.97 -0.11 1.37
N ALA A 158 3.13 -1.33 1.89
CA ALA A 158 4.32 -1.71 2.64
C ALA A 158 5.59 -1.67 1.79
N ARG A 159 5.50 -2.07 0.51
CA ARG A 159 6.58 -1.93 -0.46
C ARG A 159 6.91 -0.47 -0.72
N GLU A 160 5.92 0.35 -1.07
CA GLU A 160 6.15 1.78 -1.34
C GLU A 160 6.73 2.51 -0.12
N MET A 161 6.25 2.21 1.08
CA MET A 161 6.79 2.77 2.32
C MET A 161 8.25 2.40 2.55
N ARG A 162 8.68 1.21 2.13
CA ARG A 162 10.08 0.76 2.21
C ARG A 162 10.96 1.52 1.21
N LEU A 163 10.48 1.69 -0.02
CA LEU A 163 11.18 2.45 -1.06
C LEU A 163 11.33 3.92 -0.67
N ALA A 164 10.26 4.52 -0.15
CA ALA A 164 10.30 5.87 0.39
C ALA A 164 11.31 5.99 1.56
N LEU A 165 11.40 5.01 2.46
CA LEU A 165 12.41 5.02 3.51
C LEU A 165 13.85 4.96 2.95
N ALA A 166 14.10 4.12 1.95
CA ALA A 166 15.41 4.04 1.30
C ALA A 166 15.81 5.38 0.68
N ALA A 167 14.94 5.98 -0.15
CA ALA A 167 15.17 7.30 -0.74
C ALA A 167 15.33 8.41 0.31
N GLY A 168 14.58 8.33 1.42
CA GLY A 168 14.72 9.24 2.55
C GLY A 168 16.07 9.15 3.22
N TYR A 169 16.62 7.94 3.39
CA TYR A 169 17.96 7.77 3.94
C TYR A 169 19.03 8.35 3.02
N GLU A 170 18.95 8.10 1.71
CA GLU A 170 19.86 8.70 0.72
C GLU A 170 19.81 10.24 0.76
N THR A 171 18.60 10.81 0.91
CA THR A 171 18.41 12.26 1.02
C THR A 171 19.03 12.81 2.32
N VAL A 172 18.81 12.14 3.45
CA VAL A 172 19.38 12.54 4.75
C VAL A 172 20.90 12.39 4.76
N GLU A 173 21.43 11.34 4.15
CA GLU A 173 22.87 11.14 3.98
C GLU A 173 23.48 12.23 3.11
N SER A 174 22.86 12.55 1.97
CA SER A 174 23.27 13.66 1.11
C SER A 174 23.25 14.99 1.84
N ALA A 175 22.22 15.24 2.67
CA ALA A 175 22.11 16.44 3.48
C ALA A 175 23.17 16.48 4.61
N LEU A 176 23.53 15.34 5.19
CA LEU A 176 24.60 15.24 6.18
C LEU A 176 25.96 15.53 5.56
N ILE A 177 26.24 14.96 4.38
CA ILE A 177 27.47 15.26 3.62
C ILE A 177 27.51 16.75 3.28
N ALA A 178 26.42 17.30 2.75
CA ALA A 178 26.30 18.72 2.44
C ALA A 178 26.57 19.61 3.67
N GLY A 179 26.01 19.22 4.81
CA GLY A 179 26.22 19.88 6.10
C GLY A 179 27.66 19.81 6.61
N SER A 180 28.46 18.83 6.16
CA SER A 180 29.86 18.66 6.58
C SER A 180 30.87 19.46 5.75
N LEU A 181 30.46 20.11 4.65
CA LEU A 181 31.35 20.94 3.86
C LEU A 181 31.78 22.19 4.65
N SER A 182 33.05 22.58 4.47
CA SER A 182 33.58 23.84 4.98
C SER A 182 32.76 25.01 4.43
N GLY A 183 32.16 25.79 5.32
CA GLY A 183 31.25 26.88 4.97
C GLY A 183 29.77 26.58 5.16
N SER A 184 29.38 25.29 5.29
CA SER A 184 27.98 24.93 5.54
C SER A 184 27.48 25.38 6.92
N HIS A 185 28.40 25.75 7.82
CA HIS A 185 28.12 26.31 9.14
C HIS A 185 28.37 27.82 9.25
N ASP A 186 28.72 28.51 8.16
CA ASP A 186 29.05 29.95 8.18
C ASP A 186 27.87 30.83 8.64
N HIS A 187 26.66 30.27 8.64
CA HIS A 187 25.43 30.92 9.10
C HIS A 187 24.68 30.12 10.18
N ASP A 188 25.34 29.13 10.80
CA ASP A 188 24.77 28.25 11.85
C ASP A 188 24.96 28.81 13.26
N GLU A 189 25.17 30.12 13.42
CA GLU A 189 25.44 30.81 14.70
C GLU A 189 24.39 30.51 15.80
N TRP A 190 23.23 29.95 15.45
CA TRP A 190 22.15 29.59 16.38
C TRP A 190 21.96 28.07 16.59
N ARG A 191 22.67 27.19 15.86
CA ARG A 191 22.58 25.73 15.97
C ARG A 191 23.83 25.15 16.65
N HIS A 192 23.77 24.97 17.96
CA HIS A 192 24.83 24.32 18.72
C HIS A 192 24.67 22.80 18.66
N ASN A 193 25.18 22.18 17.59
CA ASN A 193 25.25 20.72 17.45
C ASN A 193 26.59 20.12 17.93
N ASP A 194 27.51 20.95 18.43
CA ASP A 194 28.77 20.44 18.95
C ASP A 194 28.49 19.48 20.11
N PRO A 195 28.97 18.23 20.03
CA PRO A 195 28.86 17.33 21.15
C PRO A 195 29.59 17.96 22.35
N PRO A 196 29.03 17.87 23.56
CA PRO A 196 29.73 18.35 24.74
C PRO A 196 31.12 17.70 24.80
N SER A 197 32.13 18.47 25.18
CA SER A 197 33.48 17.96 25.29
C SER A 197 33.51 16.71 26.16
N ILE A 198 34.10 15.64 25.63
CA ILE A 198 34.19 14.38 26.34
C ILE A 198 35.02 14.65 27.61
N PRO A 199 34.49 14.34 28.81
CA PRO A 199 35.24 14.52 30.04
C PRO A 199 36.56 13.74 29.99
N PRO A 200 37.66 14.27 30.59
CA PRO A 200 38.91 13.53 30.63
C PRO A 200 38.70 12.20 31.36
N MET A 201 39.06 11.11 30.70
CA MET A 201 38.93 9.75 31.22
C MET A 201 40.26 9.02 31.11
N THR A 202 40.49 8.07 32.01
CA THR A 202 41.69 7.23 31.97
C THR A 202 41.60 6.24 30.80
N ALA A 203 42.75 5.70 30.36
CA ALA A 203 42.78 4.67 29.32
C ALA A 203 41.90 3.45 29.69
N ASP A 204 41.84 3.12 30.98
CA ASP A 204 41.04 2.00 31.50
C ASP A 204 39.53 2.28 31.39
N GLN A 205 39.11 3.51 31.69
CA GLN A 205 37.73 3.95 31.51
C GLN A 205 37.32 3.95 30.02
N ALA A 206 38.23 4.35 29.13
CA ALA A 206 38.00 4.30 27.69
C ALA A 206 37.84 2.85 27.18
N LEU A 207 38.72 1.94 27.61
CA LEU A 207 38.63 0.52 27.27
C LEU A 207 37.35 -0.12 27.82
N GLN A 208 36.92 0.26 29.03
CA GLN A 208 35.69 -0.22 29.62
C GLN A 208 34.45 0.27 28.84
N LEU A 209 34.42 1.54 28.42
CA LEU A 209 33.35 2.08 27.57
C LEU A 209 33.31 1.38 26.21
N LEU A 210 34.46 1.14 25.57
CA LEU A 210 34.55 0.40 24.31
C LEU A 210 34.05 -1.05 24.45
N HIS A 211 34.40 -1.72 25.54
CA HIS A 211 33.93 -3.08 25.81
C HIS A 211 32.42 -3.14 26.02
N LEU A 212 31.86 -2.21 26.82
CA LEU A 212 30.42 -2.10 27.03
C LEU A 212 29.67 -1.74 25.73
N HIS A 213 30.27 -0.89 24.89
CA HIS A 213 29.74 -0.55 23.57
C HIS A 213 29.73 -1.75 22.63
N ALA A 214 30.84 -2.49 22.52
CA ALA A 214 30.92 -3.70 21.70
C ALA A 214 29.85 -4.73 22.09
N ARG A 215 29.60 -4.89 23.41
CA ARG A 215 28.58 -5.79 23.94
C ARG A 215 27.16 -5.33 23.61
N THR A 216 26.87 -4.02 23.68
CA THR A 216 25.55 -3.48 23.32
C THR A 216 25.29 -3.56 21.81
N VAL A 217 26.29 -3.26 20.97
CA VAL A 217 26.19 -3.40 19.50
C VAL A 217 25.99 -4.86 19.10
N HIS A 218 26.77 -5.81 19.63
CA HIS A 218 26.60 -7.24 19.32
C HIS A 218 25.26 -7.80 19.79
N LEU A 219 24.76 -7.38 20.96
CA LEU A 219 23.45 -7.80 21.46
C LEU A 219 22.27 -7.24 20.64
N GLN A 220 22.45 -6.09 19.98
CA GLN A 220 21.46 -5.54 19.04
C GLN A 220 21.48 -6.22 17.67
N GLN A 221 22.62 -6.78 17.27
CA GLN A 221 22.77 -7.46 15.97
C GLN A 221 22.18 -8.87 15.94
N GLU A 222 22.01 -9.55 17.08
CA GLU A 222 21.24 -10.80 17.11
C GLU A 222 19.74 -10.50 17.05
N PRO A 223 19.04 -10.86 15.96
CA PRO A 223 17.62 -10.58 15.90
C PRO A 223 16.89 -11.43 16.96
N PRO A 224 16.07 -10.83 17.85
CA PRO A 224 15.40 -11.55 18.94
C PRO A 224 14.41 -12.61 18.46
N HIS A 225 14.12 -12.64 17.15
CA HIS A 225 13.27 -13.64 16.51
C HIS A 225 14.02 -14.92 16.09
N ILE A 226 15.36 -15.01 16.15
CA ILE A 226 16.00 -16.32 15.86
C ILE A 226 15.84 -17.25 17.08
N LYS A 227 15.85 -16.69 18.28
CA LYS A 227 15.68 -17.43 19.53
C LYS A 227 14.22 -17.90 19.71
N ARG A 228 14.06 -19.10 20.29
CA ARG A 228 12.76 -19.66 20.65
C ARG A 228 12.17 -18.88 21.83
N ARG A 229 10.89 -18.50 21.75
CA ARG A 229 10.23 -17.77 22.83
C ARG A 229 9.89 -18.72 23.98
N ARG A 230 9.87 -18.20 25.22
CA ARG A 230 9.49 -18.98 26.40
C ARG A 230 8.04 -19.49 26.24
N GLY A 231 7.86 -20.81 26.24
CA GLY A 231 6.56 -21.47 26.08
C GLY A 231 6.12 -21.74 24.63
N GLU A 232 6.92 -21.37 23.63
CA GLU A 232 6.65 -21.66 22.22
C GLU A 232 6.91 -23.14 21.91
N SER A 233 6.02 -23.82 21.17
CA SER A 233 6.29 -25.20 20.70
C SER A 233 7.41 -25.22 19.67
N SER A 234 8.06 -26.37 19.47
CA SER A 234 9.11 -26.52 18.45
C SER A 234 8.56 -26.24 17.04
N GLU A 235 7.36 -26.73 16.74
CA GLU A 235 6.70 -26.52 15.46
C GLU A 235 6.36 -25.04 15.18
N ALA A 236 5.85 -24.32 16.19
CA ALA A 236 5.59 -22.89 16.06
C ALA A 236 6.87 -22.08 15.81
N HIS A 237 7.99 -22.48 16.44
CA HIS A 237 9.30 -21.88 16.21
C HIS A 237 9.81 -22.14 14.78
N SER A 238 9.73 -23.38 14.31
CA SER A 238 10.11 -23.75 12.93
C SER A 238 9.28 -23.03 11.88
N TYR A 239 7.96 -23.00 12.04
CA TYR A 239 7.06 -22.28 11.12
C TYR A 239 7.38 -20.77 11.09
N ARG A 240 7.69 -20.18 12.23
CA ARG A 240 8.05 -18.77 12.31
C ARG A 240 9.38 -18.48 11.61
N LEU A 241 10.36 -19.38 11.73
CA LEU A 241 11.64 -19.27 11.03
C LEU A 241 11.47 -19.45 9.50
N SER A 242 10.67 -20.42 9.06
CA SER A 242 10.41 -20.61 7.62
C SER A 242 9.67 -19.43 7.02
N ALA A 243 8.61 -18.93 7.68
CA ALA A 243 7.87 -17.75 7.22
C ALA A 243 8.77 -16.50 7.15
N MET A 244 9.72 -16.36 8.08
CA MET A 244 10.71 -15.28 8.04
C MET A 244 11.68 -15.42 6.85
N TYR A 245 12.17 -16.64 6.61
CA TYR A 245 13.07 -16.91 5.49
C TYR A 245 12.39 -16.69 4.14
N GLU A 246 11.14 -17.14 3.99
CA GLU A 246 10.31 -16.87 2.82
C GLU A 246 10.07 -15.37 2.62
N ALA A 247 9.77 -14.63 3.70
CA ALA A 247 9.64 -13.18 3.63
C ALA A 247 10.94 -12.50 3.19
N ARG A 248 12.11 -12.99 3.66
CA ARG A 248 13.42 -12.50 3.22
C ARG A 248 13.64 -12.78 1.73
N GLN A 249 13.39 -14.00 1.27
CA GLN A 249 13.50 -14.32 -0.16
C GLN A 249 12.56 -13.47 -1.02
N ALA A 250 11.34 -13.19 -0.55
CA ALA A 250 10.42 -12.32 -1.26
C ALA A 250 10.98 -10.89 -1.40
N LEU A 251 11.61 -10.36 -0.33
CA LEU A 251 12.29 -9.06 -0.40
C LEU A 251 13.48 -9.08 -1.36
N ASP A 252 14.28 -10.14 -1.36
CA ASP A 252 15.43 -10.28 -2.26
C ASP A 252 14.97 -10.33 -3.73
N ARG A 253 13.86 -11.02 -4.02
CA ARG A 253 13.22 -11.02 -5.35
C ARG A 253 12.68 -9.65 -5.73
N GLU A 254 11.97 -8.97 -4.83
CA GLU A 254 11.50 -7.61 -5.06
C GLU A 254 12.67 -6.66 -5.37
N ALA A 255 13.76 -6.75 -4.61
CA ALA A 255 14.96 -5.94 -4.83
C ALA A 255 15.59 -6.22 -6.21
N PHE A 256 15.65 -7.49 -6.60
CA PHE A 256 16.06 -7.88 -7.95
C PHE A 256 15.14 -7.30 -9.02
N ASP A 257 13.82 -7.38 -8.85
CA ASP A 257 12.84 -6.84 -9.81
C ASP A 257 12.97 -5.32 -9.95
N ILE A 258 13.20 -4.60 -8.84
CA ILE A 258 13.44 -3.15 -8.84
C ILE A 258 14.74 -2.82 -9.57
N ALA A 259 15.82 -3.57 -9.28
CA ALA A 259 17.11 -3.38 -9.95
C ALA A 259 17.01 -3.64 -11.47
N GLU A 260 16.29 -4.69 -11.86
CA GLU A 260 16.02 -5.00 -13.27
C GLU A 260 15.15 -3.93 -13.95
N ALA A 261 14.15 -3.38 -13.25
CA ALA A 261 13.34 -2.27 -13.77
C ALA A 261 14.21 -1.02 -14.01
N ALA A 262 15.02 -0.63 -13.02
CA ALA A 262 15.96 0.49 -13.15
C ALA A 262 16.99 0.26 -14.27
N ARG A 263 17.45 -0.98 -14.43
CA ARG A 263 18.34 -1.39 -15.53
C ARG A 263 17.68 -1.25 -16.90
N ARG A 264 16.42 -1.67 -17.04
CA ARG A 264 15.63 -1.50 -18.28
C ARG A 264 15.42 -0.03 -18.62
N GLU A 265 15.18 0.82 -17.62
CA GLU A 265 15.06 2.28 -17.81
C GLU A 265 16.37 2.89 -18.33
N ARG A 266 17.53 2.38 -17.91
CA ARG A 266 18.84 2.78 -18.46
C ARG A 266 19.16 2.18 -19.84
N GLY A 267 18.36 1.22 -20.33
CA GLY A 267 18.57 0.57 -21.63
C GLY A 267 19.73 -0.43 -21.67
N GLU A 268 20.20 -0.92 -20.53
CA GLU A 268 21.33 -1.86 -20.47
C GLU A 268 20.89 -3.29 -20.91
N PRO A 269 21.67 -4.02 -21.74
CA PRO A 269 21.34 -5.36 -22.20
C PRO A 269 21.49 -6.44 -21.11
N THR A 270 20.76 -7.55 -21.23
CA THR A 270 20.70 -8.61 -20.20
C THR A 270 21.75 -9.67 -20.47
N LEU A 271 22.24 -10.35 -19.45
CA LEU A 271 23.12 -11.52 -19.62
C LEU A 271 22.50 -12.61 -20.53
N MET A 272 21.16 -12.72 -20.53
CA MET A 272 20.37 -13.63 -21.38
C MET A 272 19.93 -13.03 -22.73
N ASN A 273 20.20 -11.75 -22.96
CA ASN A 273 19.91 -11.08 -24.23
C ASN A 273 21.01 -10.03 -24.49
N PRO A 274 22.26 -10.49 -24.71
CA PRO A 274 23.37 -9.58 -25.00
C PRO A 274 23.06 -8.86 -26.32
N ASP A 275 23.59 -7.64 -26.47
CA ASP A 275 23.57 -6.97 -27.76
C ASP A 275 24.12 -7.93 -28.83
N PRO A 276 23.46 -8.03 -30.00
CA PRO A 276 23.97 -8.87 -31.08
C PRO A 276 25.41 -8.45 -31.35
N PRO A 277 26.36 -9.41 -31.41
CA PRO A 277 27.75 -9.08 -31.60
C PRO A 277 27.88 -8.21 -32.85
N ARG A 278 28.63 -7.09 -32.75
CA ARG A 278 29.00 -6.31 -33.93
C ARG A 278 29.85 -7.21 -34.82
N LEU A 279 29.22 -7.80 -35.82
CA LEU A 279 29.91 -8.60 -36.81
C LEU A 279 30.87 -7.67 -37.58
N PRO A 280 32.11 -8.09 -37.85
CA PRO A 280 33.00 -7.33 -38.71
C PRO A 280 32.36 -7.16 -40.09
N ALA A 281 32.72 -6.07 -40.78
CA ALA A 281 32.27 -5.88 -42.15
C ALA A 281 32.73 -7.07 -43.03
N LEU A 282 31.88 -7.47 -43.99
CA LEU A 282 32.06 -8.70 -44.78
C LEU A 282 33.39 -8.76 -45.55
N ASP A 283 33.99 -7.60 -45.82
CA ASP A 283 35.30 -7.43 -46.45
C ASP A 283 36.48 -7.76 -45.51
N GLN A 284 36.26 -7.73 -44.19
CA GLN A 284 37.26 -8.07 -43.17
C GLN A 284 37.28 -9.56 -42.80
N VAL A 285 36.27 -10.33 -43.22
CA VAL A 285 36.23 -11.78 -43.01
C VAL A 285 37.11 -12.47 -44.06
N THR A 286 38.41 -12.56 -43.79
CA THR A 286 39.35 -13.32 -44.63
C THR A 286 39.44 -14.77 -44.16
N GLY A 287 39.33 -15.74 -45.07
CA GLY A 287 39.51 -17.18 -44.76
C GLY A 287 38.25 -18.04 -44.86
N TRP A 288 37.06 -17.45 -45.04
CA TRP A 288 35.95 -18.19 -45.63
C TRP A 288 36.15 -18.25 -47.14
N SER A 289 36.17 -19.46 -47.69
CA SER A 289 36.27 -19.67 -49.13
C SER A 289 35.14 -18.89 -49.80
N ARG A 290 35.46 -17.79 -50.48
CA ARG A 290 34.54 -17.23 -51.48
C ARG A 290 34.20 -18.40 -52.39
N ALA A 291 32.91 -18.68 -52.54
CA ALA A 291 32.45 -19.75 -53.42
C ALA A 291 33.13 -19.52 -54.78
N ASP A 292 33.97 -20.48 -55.17
CA ASP A 292 34.72 -20.39 -56.41
C ASP A 292 33.70 -20.29 -57.56
N PRO A 293 33.68 -19.19 -58.32
CA PRO A 293 32.67 -18.96 -59.36
C PRO A 293 32.76 -19.98 -60.50
N THR A 294 33.84 -20.77 -60.55
CA THR A 294 34.02 -21.85 -61.54
C THR A 294 33.48 -23.21 -61.04
N LYS A 295 33.09 -23.31 -59.77
CA LYS A 295 32.53 -24.54 -59.21
C LYS A 295 31.09 -24.72 -59.71
N VAL A 296 30.85 -25.81 -60.42
CA VAL A 296 29.54 -26.17 -60.99
C VAL A 296 28.46 -26.09 -59.91
N ALA A 297 27.35 -25.41 -60.24
CA ALA A 297 26.22 -25.24 -59.34
C ALA A 297 25.68 -26.60 -58.88
N HIS A 298 25.29 -26.66 -57.60
CA HIS A 298 24.80 -27.83 -56.91
C HIS A 298 23.61 -28.48 -57.64
N ASP A 299 23.68 -29.79 -57.87
CA ASP A 299 22.59 -30.61 -58.38
C ASP A 299 21.47 -30.72 -57.31
N PRO A 300 20.26 -30.18 -57.56
CA PRO A 300 19.19 -30.10 -56.56
C PRO A 300 18.61 -31.46 -56.14
N ASP A 301 18.86 -32.52 -56.91
CA ASP A 301 18.29 -33.85 -56.64
C ASP A 301 19.18 -34.73 -55.73
N VAL A 302 20.32 -34.21 -55.25
CA VAL A 302 21.27 -34.95 -54.42
C VAL A 302 21.47 -34.27 -53.07
N ALA A 303 20.91 -34.85 -52.00
CA ALA A 303 21.04 -34.30 -50.65
C ALA A 303 22.50 -34.33 -50.15
N LEU A 304 23.04 -33.15 -49.81
CA LEU A 304 24.33 -32.99 -49.15
C LEU A 304 24.17 -33.13 -47.63
N PHE A 305 24.76 -34.16 -47.04
CA PHE A 305 25.06 -34.19 -45.61
C PHE A 305 26.57 -34.02 -45.41
N GLY A 306 26.99 -32.87 -44.89
CA GLY A 306 28.34 -32.69 -44.33
C GLY A 306 29.53 -32.90 -45.28
N GLY A 307 29.36 -32.77 -46.60
CA GLY A 307 30.48 -32.73 -47.56
C GLY A 307 31.13 -34.07 -47.92
N TRP A 308 30.57 -35.21 -47.52
CA TRP A 308 31.05 -36.54 -47.93
C TRP A 308 30.09 -37.21 -48.91
N ARG A 309 30.60 -37.82 -49.99
CA ARG A 309 29.79 -38.55 -50.97
C ARG A 309 29.67 -40.01 -50.51
N LEU A 310 28.45 -40.54 -50.44
CA LEU A 310 28.19 -41.93 -50.02
C LEU A 310 28.81 -43.00 -50.94
N LYS A 311 29.29 -42.62 -52.14
CA LYS A 311 29.99 -43.51 -53.08
C LYS A 311 31.48 -43.69 -52.77
N ASP A 312 32.03 -42.90 -51.85
CA ASP A 312 33.44 -42.98 -51.44
C ASP A 312 33.63 -43.93 -50.24
N TRP A 313 32.58 -44.67 -49.86
CA TRP A 313 32.63 -45.68 -48.80
C TRP A 313 32.76 -47.08 -49.42
N GLU A 314 33.98 -47.43 -49.84
CA GLU A 314 34.36 -48.84 -50.03
C GLU A 314 34.69 -49.44 -48.65
N GLY A 315 34.24 -50.68 -48.43
CA GLY A 315 34.34 -51.39 -47.15
C GLY A 315 35.75 -51.82 -46.75
#